data_AF-A0A7S6ZWQ6-F1
#
_entry.id   AF-A0A7S6ZWQ6-F1
#
_cell.length_a   1.000
_cell.length_b   1.000
_cell.length_c   1.000
_cell.angle_alpha   90.00
_cell.angle_beta   90.00
_cell.angle_gamma   90.00
#
_symmetry.space_group_name_H-M   'P 1'
#
loop_
_entity.id
_entity.type
_entity.pdbx_description
1 polymer ?
#
loop_
_entity_poly.entity_id
_entity_poly.type
_entity_poly.pdbx_seq_one_letter_code
_entity_poly.pdbx_strand_id
1 'polypeptide(L)'
;MKDGSLTGKPQWKALEEQLAWMAPRHLRELFADDPERGTRMAAEGAGLYLDYSKNRVNRETLDLLVDLARACGLEERREAMFAGAMINVTENRPALHVALRMPAGSKLVVDGEDVVADVHAVLDRMAAFCNRVRSGQWTGHTGKPIRNIINIGIGGSDLGPVMAYEALRFYSQRELSFHFVSNVDGTDFTEATRGLDPAETLFIVCSKTFTTLETLTNAHAARAWCMQSLGDEAAVAKHFVAVSTNAEGVEAFGIDTANMFGFWDWVGGRYSMDSAIGLSTMLAIGPERFHEMLAGFHAMDEHFRSAPMERNLPVLMGLLGIWNNNFLGANTVAVLPYSQYLSRFPAYLQQLTMESNGKHVTADGSRVDYQTAPVYWGEPGTNGQHSFYQLIHQGTRLVPCDFIGFCHPLNPLPLQAEAGADTVAGDQHDLLIANLLAQGESLAFGKTPAQVEAEGTAEALQAHRVFDGNRPSNTILADRLTPHALGSLVALYEHSVFVQGTLWNIDSFDQWGVELGKQLATPLAEELKATDAPALTHDSSTNTLIQRYRAARGRS
;
A
#
# COMPACT_ATOMS: atom_id res chain seq x y z
N MET A 1 -9.94 -2.58 -36.39
CA MET A 1 -10.15 -2.46 -34.93
C MET A 1 -10.66 -3.80 -34.47
N LYS A 2 -10.04 -4.44 -33.47
CA LYS A 2 -10.60 -5.65 -32.89
C LYS A 2 -11.90 -5.22 -32.20
N ASP A 3 -13.02 -5.75 -32.66
CA ASP A 3 -14.34 -5.53 -32.08
C ASP A 3 -14.26 -5.85 -30.57
N GLY A 4 -14.46 -4.86 -29.70
CA GLY A 4 -14.40 -5.03 -28.24
C GLY A 4 -13.17 -4.46 -27.48
N SER A 5 -12.19 -3.80 -28.12
CA SER A 5 -11.10 -3.14 -27.35
C SER A 5 -11.60 -1.94 -26.53
N LEU A 6 -11.00 -1.68 -25.36
CA LEU A 6 -11.33 -0.53 -24.50
C LEU A 6 -11.30 0.81 -25.26
N THR A 7 -10.22 1.02 -26.02
CA THR A 7 -9.97 2.23 -26.84
C THR A 7 -10.93 2.40 -28.01
N GLY A 8 -11.64 1.33 -28.39
CA GLY A 8 -12.65 1.32 -29.44
C GLY A 8 -14.07 1.62 -28.94
N LYS A 9 -14.30 1.65 -27.62
CA LYS A 9 -15.63 1.93 -27.05
C LYS A 9 -16.07 3.38 -27.38
N PRO A 10 -17.36 3.61 -27.69
CA PRO A 10 -17.86 4.97 -27.91
C PRO A 10 -17.60 5.93 -26.75
N GLN A 11 -17.68 5.44 -25.51
CA GLN A 11 -17.42 6.22 -24.29
C GLN A 11 -15.95 6.67 -24.20
N TRP A 12 -15.02 5.81 -24.64
CA TRP A 12 -13.61 6.17 -24.73
C TRP A 12 -13.39 7.25 -25.80
N LYS A 13 -14.05 7.13 -26.97
CA LYS A 13 -13.99 8.15 -28.02
C LYS A 13 -14.58 9.49 -27.60
N ALA A 14 -15.68 9.47 -26.85
CA ALA A 14 -16.23 10.69 -26.26
C ALA A 14 -15.26 11.35 -25.27
N LEU A 15 -14.49 10.58 -24.51
CA LEU A 15 -13.43 11.13 -23.64
C LEU A 15 -12.24 11.69 -24.44
N GLU A 16 -11.87 11.08 -25.57
CA GLU A 16 -10.86 11.64 -26.49
C GLU A 16 -11.32 12.99 -27.08
N GLU A 17 -12.61 13.11 -27.43
CA GLU A 17 -13.21 14.37 -27.87
C GLU A 17 -13.27 15.40 -26.74
N GLN A 18 -13.66 14.98 -25.53
CA GLN A 18 -13.69 15.84 -24.35
C GLN A 18 -12.29 16.34 -23.95
N LEU A 19 -11.26 15.52 -24.16
CA LEU A 19 -9.87 15.93 -23.97
C LEU A 19 -9.50 17.10 -24.89
N ALA A 20 -9.98 17.14 -26.13
CA ALA A 20 -9.71 18.27 -27.02
C ALA A 20 -10.28 19.59 -26.48
N TRP A 21 -11.40 19.55 -25.76
CA TRP A 21 -11.98 20.71 -25.07
C TRP A 21 -11.28 21.04 -23.75
N MET A 22 -10.92 20.02 -22.96
CA MET A 22 -10.27 20.18 -21.65
C MET A 22 -8.78 20.55 -21.73
N ALA A 23 -8.07 20.11 -22.77
CA ALA A 23 -6.63 20.28 -22.92
C ALA A 23 -6.15 21.74 -22.87
N PRO A 24 -6.78 22.72 -23.57
CA PRO A 24 -6.37 24.12 -23.50
C PRO A 24 -6.79 24.83 -22.19
N ARG A 25 -7.68 24.23 -21.39
CA ARG A 25 -8.22 24.85 -20.18
C ARG A 25 -7.25 24.72 -19.00
N HIS A 26 -7.20 25.79 -18.22
CA HIS A 26 -6.41 25.88 -17.00
C HIS A 26 -7.30 25.80 -15.76
N LEU A 27 -6.84 25.18 -14.66
CA LEU A 27 -7.58 25.11 -13.39
C LEU A 27 -8.08 26.47 -12.89
N ARG A 28 -7.26 27.54 -12.95
CA ARG A 28 -7.70 28.94 -12.74
C ARG A 28 -9.00 29.29 -13.47
N GLU A 29 -9.15 28.94 -14.76
CA GLU A 29 -10.38 29.20 -15.52
C GLU A 29 -11.53 28.35 -15.00
N LEU A 30 -11.29 27.06 -14.76
CA LEU A 30 -12.31 26.14 -14.27
C LEU A 30 -12.88 26.54 -12.90
N PHE A 31 -12.07 27.14 -12.03
CA PHE A 31 -12.51 27.71 -10.74
C PHE A 31 -13.16 29.09 -10.89
N ALA A 32 -12.78 29.89 -11.89
CA ALA A 32 -13.44 31.15 -12.18
C ALA A 32 -14.84 30.95 -12.79
N ASP A 33 -14.99 29.95 -13.65
CA ASP A 33 -16.25 29.59 -14.30
C ASP A 33 -17.25 28.91 -13.35
N ASP A 34 -16.77 28.23 -12.31
CA ASP A 34 -17.58 27.64 -11.24
C ASP A 34 -17.00 28.02 -9.86
N PRO A 35 -17.41 29.16 -9.27
CA PRO A 35 -16.92 29.59 -7.95
C PRO A 35 -17.24 28.63 -6.81
N GLU A 36 -18.26 27.76 -6.97
CA GLU A 36 -18.63 26.73 -5.99
C GLU A 36 -17.95 25.38 -6.27
N ARG A 37 -17.05 25.30 -7.25
CA ARG A 37 -16.35 24.07 -7.64
C ARG A 37 -15.72 23.35 -6.46
N GLY A 38 -15.10 24.08 -5.54
CA GLY A 38 -14.42 23.53 -4.36
C GLY A 38 -15.36 22.78 -3.40
N THR A 39 -16.64 23.18 -3.32
CA THR A 39 -17.65 22.52 -2.49
C THR A 39 -18.47 21.50 -3.29
N ARG A 40 -18.61 21.68 -4.60
CA ARG A 40 -19.34 20.76 -5.49
C ARG A 40 -18.54 19.52 -5.88
N MET A 41 -17.22 19.65 -6.01
CA MET A 41 -16.30 18.56 -6.36
C MET A 41 -15.63 18.00 -5.12
N ALA A 42 -16.47 17.56 -4.20
CA ALA A 42 -16.09 16.87 -2.99
C ALA A 42 -17.04 15.69 -2.73
N ALA A 43 -16.53 14.65 -2.09
CA ALA A 43 -17.32 13.49 -1.67
C ALA A 43 -16.85 13.01 -0.29
N GLU A 44 -17.76 12.40 0.46
CA GLU A 44 -17.48 11.85 1.79
C GLU A 44 -17.99 10.42 1.92
N GLY A 45 -17.24 9.59 2.65
CA GLY A 45 -17.60 8.20 2.91
C GLY A 45 -16.63 7.54 3.89
N ALA A 46 -17.14 6.65 4.74
CA ALA A 46 -16.34 5.89 5.72
C ALA A 46 -15.40 6.73 6.61
N GLY A 47 -15.80 7.98 6.92
CA GLY A 47 -15.01 8.92 7.73
C GLY A 47 -13.90 9.68 6.98
N LEU A 48 -13.86 9.58 5.65
CA LEU A 48 -12.93 10.29 4.79
C LEU A 48 -13.67 11.36 3.97
N TYR A 49 -13.05 12.53 3.86
CA TYR A 49 -13.42 13.62 2.95
C TYR A 49 -12.45 13.64 1.78
N LEU A 50 -12.95 13.68 0.55
CA LEU A 50 -12.17 13.78 -0.68
C LEU A 50 -12.53 15.09 -1.40
N ASP A 51 -11.62 16.05 -1.42
CA ASP A 51 -11.63 17.17 -2.37
C ASP A 51 -10.88 16.74 -3.64
N TYR A 52 -11.62 16.63 -4.75
CA TYR A 52 -11.07 16.33 -6.08
C TYR A 52 -11.24 17.50 -7.06
N SER A 53 -11.58 18.68 -6.56
CA SER A 53 -11.85 19.90 -7.34
C SER A 53 -10.64 20.39 -8.13
N LYS A 54 -9.43 20.12 -7.65
CA LYS A 54 -8.15 20.50 -8.27
C LYS A 54 -7.69 19.49 -9.33
N ASN A 55 -8.59 18.67 -9.88
CA ASN A 55 -8.33 17.86 -11.07
C ASN A 55 -8.79 18.58 -12.34
N ARG A 56 -8.12 18.30 -13.47
CA ARG A 56 -8.43 18.86 -14.79
C ARG A 56 -9.63 18.16 -15.44
N VAL A 57 -10.80 18.30 -14.82
CA VAL A 57 -12.08 17.74 -15.27
C VAL A 57 -13.21 18.77 -15.10
N ASN A 58 -14.30 18.66 -15.87
CA ASN A 58 -15.56 19.34 -15.57
C ASN A 58 -16.65 18.29 -15.28
N ARG A 59 -17.91 18.72 -15.10
CA ARG A 59 -19.04 17.81 -14.87
C ARG A 59 -19.20 16.79 -16.00
N GLU A 60 -19.16 17.25 -17.24
CA GLU A 60 -19.29 16.39 -18.42
C GLU A 60 -18.17 15.35 -18.51
N THR A 61 -16.92 15.72 -18.20
CA THR A 61 -15.81 14.76 -18.14
C THR A 61 -16.07 13.67 -17.10
N LEU A 62 -16.60 14.03 -15.92
CA LEU A 62 -16.93 13.06 -14.89
C LEU A 62 -18.08 12.14 -15.32
N ASP A 63 -19.13 12.70 -15.91
CA ASP A 63 -20.28 11.93 -16.41
C ASP A 63 -19.82 10.92 -17.49
N LEU A 64 -18.97 11.35 -18.42
CA LEU A 64 -18.37 10.48 -19.45
C LEU A 64 -17.47 9.39 -18.87
N LEU A 65 -16.69 9.68 -17.82
CA LEU A 65 -15.87 8.69 -17.12
C LEU A 65 -16.74 7.64 -16.42
N VAL A 66 -17.83 8.06 -15.77
CA VAL A 66 -18.80 7.16 -15.14
C VAL A 66 -19.50 6.29 -16.20
N ASP A 67 -19.85 6.87 -17.35
CA ASP A 67 -20.43 6.11 -18.45
C ASP A 67 -19.45 5.08 -19.04
N LEU A 68 -18.16 5.41 -19.13
CA LEU A 68 -17.12 4.44 -19.48
C LEU A 68 -17.08 3.31 -18.44
N ALA A 69 -17.14 3.63 -17.14
CA ALA A 69 -17.11 2.64 -16.06
C ALA A 69 -18.28 1.65 -16.16
N ARG A 70 -19.49 2.16 -16.39
CA ARG A 70 -20.70 1.35 -16.67
C ARG A 70 -20.48 0.47 -17.91
N ALA A 71 -19.95 1.04 -19.00
CA ALA A 71 -19.69 0.30 -20.24
C ALA A 71 -18.56 -0.75 -20.13
N CYS A 72 -17.75 -0.68 -19.08
CA CYS A 72 -16.75 -1.69 -18.73
C CYS A 72 -17.24 -2.72 -17.70
N GLY A 73 -18.50 -2.63 -17.26
CA GLY A 73 -19.11 -3.59 -16.35
C GLY A 73 -18.62 -3.49 -14.90
N LEU A 74 -18.33 -2.28 -14.43
CA LEU A 74 -17.79 -2.05 -13.08
C LEU A 74 -18.73 -2.55 -11.98
N GLU A 75 -20.05 -2.35 -12.11
CA GLU A 75 -21.01 -2.75 -11.09
C GLU A 75 -21.11 -4.27 -10.98
N GLU A 76 -21.16 -4.95 -12.13
CA GLU A 76 -21.21 -6.40 -12.21
C GLU A 76 -19.93 -7.02 -11.65
N ARG A 77 -18.77 -6.47 -12.01
CA ARG A 77 -17.48 -6.95 -11.50
C ARG A 77 -17.36 -6.73 -9.99
N ARG A 78 -17.82 -5.58 -9.49
CA ARG A 78 -17.89 -5.28 -8.06
C ARG A 78 -18.75 -6.30 -7.32
N GLU A 79 -19.99 -6.54 -7.76
CA GLU A 79 -20.85 -7.54 -7.11
C GLU A 79 -20.27 -8.95 -7.21
N ALA A 80 -19.60 -9.30 -8.31
CA ALA A 80 -18.90 -10.56 -8.45
C ALA A 80 -17.80 -10.74 -7.38
N MET A 81 -17.03 -9.68 -7.06
CA MET A 81 -16.05 -9.70 -5.97
C MET A 81 -16.72 -9.97 -4.62
N PHE A 82 -17.75 -9.20 -4.28
CA PHE A 82 -18.47 -9.34 -3.00
C PHE A 82 -19.24 -10.66 -2.85
N ALA A 83 -19.61 -11.28 -3.97
CA ALA A 83 -20.25 -12.60 -3.99
C ALA A 83 -19.25 -13.76 -3.94
N GLY A 84 -17.94 -13.50 -3.99
CA GLY A 84 -16.92 -14.55 -4.01
C GLY A 84 -16.79 -15.29 -5.33
N ALA A 85 -17.17 -14.66 -6.44
CA ALA A 85 -16.95 -15.22 -7.77
C ALA A 85 -15.44 -15.30 -8.11
N MET A 86 -15.10 -16.19 -9.04
CA MET A 86 -13.73 -16.39 -9.53
C MET A 86 -13.29 -15.25 -10.46
N ILE A 87 -12.98 -14.09 -9.88
CA ILE A 87 -12.58 -12.89 -10.62
C ILE A 87 -11.06 -12.76 -10.83
N ASN A 88 -10.27 -13.59 -10.15
CA ASN A 88 -8.90 -13.87 -10.53
C ASN A 88 -8.94 -15.02 -11.52
N VAL A 89 -8.93 -14.66 -12.80
CA VAL A 89 -9.23 -15.57 -13.91
C VAL A 89 -8.03 -16.41 -14.29
N THR A 90 -6.80 -15.89 -14.12
CA THR A 90 -5.59 -16.60 -14.54
C THR A 90 -5.17 -17.67 -13.53
N GLU A 91 -5.54 -17.50 -12.26
CA GLU A 91 -5.32 -18.49 -11.20
C GLU A 91 -6.60 -19.26 -10.83
N ASN A 92 -7.72 -19.01 -11.52
CA ASN A 92 -9.03 -19.65 -11.31
C ASN A 92 -9.46 -19.66 -9.84
N ARG A 93 -9.45 -18.49 -9.19
CA ARG A 93 -9.75 -18.34 -7.76
C ARG A 93 -10.60 -17.10 -7.47
N PRO A 94 -11.32 -17.08 -6.34
CA PRO A 94 -11.91 -15.85 -5.82
C PRO A 94 -10.84 -14.83 -5.41
N ALA A 95 -11.21 -13.56 -5.38
CA ALA A 95 -10.43 -12.50 -4.72
C ALA A 95 -11.31 -11.87 -3.63
N LEU A 96 -11.10 -12.32 -2.39
CA LEU A 96 -12.08 -12.20 -1.31
C LEU A 96 -11.58 -11.48 -0.06
N HIS A 97 -10.58 -10.62 -0.19
CA HIS A 97 -10.04 -9.84 0.94
C HIS A 97 -11.13 -9.08 1.73
N VAL A 98 -12.22 -8.64 1.07
CA VAL A 98 -13.40 -8.05 1.74
C VAL A 98 -14.03 -8.97 2.81
N ALA A 99 -13.94 -10.29 2.67
CA ALA A 99 -14.45 -11.25 3.66
C ALA A 99 -13.66 -11.21 4.98
N LEU A 100 -12.38 -10.82 4.95
CA LEU A 100 -11.51 -10.75 6.14
C LEU A 100 -11.99 -9.71 7.17
N ARG A 101 -12.74 -8.71 6.71
CA ARG A 101 -13.24 -7.61 7.53
C ARG A 101 -14.77 -7.58 7.67
N MET A 102 -15.48 -8.61 7.20
CA MET A 102 -16.93 -8.70 7.42
C MET A 102 -17.24 -8.85 8.92
N PRO A 103 -18.27 -8.17 9.46
CA PRO A 103 -18.65 -8.27 10.86
C PRO A 103 -19.00 -9.70 11.27
N ALA A 104 -18.74 -10.03 12.53
CA ALA A 104 -19.11 -11.33 13.11
C ALA A 104 -20.62 -11.58 12.95
N GLY A 105 -20.98 -12.79 12.53
CA GLY A 105 -22.36 -13.17 12.25
C GLY A 105 -22.85 -12.85 10.83
N SER A 106 -22.06 -12.13 10.02
CA SER A 106 -22.29 -12.10 8.57
C SER A 106 -22.03 -13.48 7.96
N LYS A 107 -22.59 -13.74 6.78
CA LYS A 107 -22.47 -15.03 6.10
C LYS A 107 -22.07 -14.83 4.64
N LEU A 108 -21.02 -15.53 4.22
CA LEU A 108 -20.61 -15.65 2.81
C LEU A 108 -20.18 -17.08 2.58
N VAL A 109 -20.87 -17.78 1.69
CA VAL A 109 -20.59 -19.19 1.40
C VAL A 109 -19.87 -19.31 0.08
N VAL A 110 -18.67 -19.90 0.11
CA VAL A 110 -17.83 -20.16 -1.07
C VAL A 110 -17.44 -21.62 -1.05
N ASP A 111 -17.66 -22.33 -2.15
CA ASP A 111 -17.41 -23.78 -2.26
C ASP A 111 -18.04 -24.64 -1.13
N GLY A 112 -19.15 -24.16 -0.56
CA GLY A 112 -19.88 -24.84 0.52
C GLY A 112 -19.44 -24.48 1.94
N GLU A 113 -18.40 -23.65 2.10
CA GLU A 113 -17.83 -23.24 3.39
C GLU A 113 -18.22 -21.79 3.72
N ASP A 114 -18.56 -21.52 4.99
CA ASP A 114 -18.86 -20.16 5.48
C ASP A 114 -17.54 -19.45 5.83
N VAL A 115 -16.95 -18.79 4.84
CA VAL A 115 -15.61 -18.21 4.96
C VAL A 115 -15.52 -17.13 6.03
N VAL A 116 -16.63 -16.44 6.34
CA VAL A 116 -16.66 -15.41 7.41
C VAL A 116 -16.51 -16.08 8.77
N ALA A 117 -17.15 -17.21 9.00
CA ALA A 117 -17.01 -17.95 10.26
C ALA A 117 -15.55 -18.42 10.47
N ASP A 118 -14.89 -18.88 9.41
CA ASP A 118 -13.49 -19.31 9.46
C ASP A 118 -12.54 -18.13 9.73
N VAL A 119 -12.81 -16.95 9.14
CA VAL A 119 -12.09 -15.71 9.46
C VAL A 119 -12.16 -15.39 10.94
N HIS A 120 -13.36 -15.33 11.51
CA HIS A 120 -13.53 -14.99 12.92
C HIS A 120 -12.89 -16.04 13.85
N ALA A 121 -12.93 -17.33 13.50
CA ALA A 121 -12.23 -18.36 14.25
C ALA A 121 -10.70 -18.14 14.31
N VAL A 122 -10.09 -17.69 13.21
CA VAL A 122 -8.68 -17.31 13.19
C VAL A 122 -8.43 -16.03 13.99
N LEU A 123 -9.26 -14.99 13.81
CA LEU A 123 -9.15 -13.73 14.55
C LEU A 123 -9.24 -13.95 16.07
N ASP A 124 -10.14 -14.83 16.53
CA ASP A 124 -10.27 -15.19 17.94
C ASP A 124 -9.03 -15.90 18.49
N ARG A 125 -8.46 -16.83 17.71
CA ARG A 125 -7.20 -17.50 18.08
C ARG A 125 -6.05 -16.50 18.15
N MET A 126 -5.95 -15.59 17.18
CA MET A 126 -4.96 -14.51 17.20
C MET A 126 -5.15 -13.62 18.42
N ALA A 127 -6.39 -13.22 18.72
CA ALA A 127 -6.69 -12.36 19.87
C ALA A 127 -6.31 -13.01 21.19
N ALA A 128 -6.62 -14.30 21.38
CA ALA A 128 -6.24 -15.07 22.55
C ALA A 128 -4.72 -15.16 22.72
N PHE A 129 -3.99 -15.42 21.62
CA PHE A 129 -2.53 -15.43 21.63
C PHE A 129 -1.95 -14.04 21.96
N CYS A 130 -2.42 -13.00 21.27
CA CYS A 130 -2.00 -11.63 21.49
C CYS A 130 -2.19 -11.19 22.94
N ASN A 131 -3.34 -11.50 23.54
CA ASN A 131 -3.61 -11.16 24.93
C ASN A 131 -2.63 -11.83 25.89
N ARG A 132 -2.27 -13.11 25.66
CA ARG A 132 -1.27 -13.81 26.48
C ARG A 132 0.12 -13.19 26.38
N VAL A 133 0.55 -12.82 25.17
CA VAL A 133 1.86 -12.16 24.96
C VAL A 133 1.88 -10.78 25.63
N ARG A 134 0.87 -9.95 25.33
CA ARG A 134 0.75 -8.58 25.83
C ARG A 134 0.64 -8.50 27.35
N SER A 135 -0.01 -9.48 27.98
CA SER A 135 -0.13 -9.57 29.45
C SER A 135 1.11 -10.19 30.13
N GLY A 136 2.09 -10.70 29.37
CA GLY A 136 3.24 -11.43 29.91
C GLY A 136 2.95 -12.86 30.38
N GLN A 137 1.76 -13.41 30.09
CA GLN A 137 1.43 -14.81 30.38
C GLN A 137 2.14 -15.77 29.43
N TRP A 138 2.39 -15.35 28.19
CA TRP A 138 3.29 -16.05 27.28
C TRP A 138 4.73 -15.67 27.64
N THR A 139 5.47 -16.64 28.17
CA THR A 139 6.88 -16.49 28.47
C THR A 139 7.73 -17.21 27.42
N GLY A 140 8.93 -16.69 27.20
CA GLY A 140 9.99 -17.42 26.51
C GLY A 140 10.41 -18.69 27.25
N HIS A 141 11.33 -19.42 26.65
CA HIS A 141 11.85 -20.70 27.14
C HIS A 141 12.42 -20.62 28.57
N THR A 142 13.02 -19.49 28.93
CA THR A 142 13.60 -19.26 30.27
C THR A 142 12.59 -18.77 31.31
N GLY A 143 11.31 -18.65 30.95
CA GLY A 143 10.26 -18.10 31.82
C GLY A 143 10.19 -16.57 31.85
N LYS A 144 11.04 -15.86 31.12
CA LYS A 144 10.95 -14.40 30.96
C LYS A 144 9.76 -14.01 30.05
N PRO A 145 9.08 -12.87 30.30
CA PRO A 145 8.07 -12.36 29.39
C PRO A 145 8.69 -11.95 28.05
N ILE A 146 7.94 -12.10 26.96
CA ILE A 146 8.38 -11.60 25.65
C ILE A 146 8.34 -10.07 25.64
N ARG A 147 9.39 -9.46 25.11
CA ARG A 147 9.56 -8.02 24.93
C ARG A 147 9.81 -7.62 23.49
N ASN A 148 10.41 -8.50 22.70
CA ASN A 148 10.78 -8.20 21.32
C ASN A 148 10.01 -9.11 20.38
N ILE A 149 9.44 -8.54 19.32
CA ILE A 149 8.69 -9.26 18.30
C ILE A 149 9.36 -8.98 16.96
N ILE A 150 9.71 -10.03 16.24
CA ILE A 150 10.30 -9.94 14.90
C ILE A 150 9.37 -10.62 13.91
N ASN A 151 8.79 -9.84 13.01
CA ASN A 151 8.02 -10.35 11.87
C ASN A 151 9.00 -10.70 10.74
N ILE A 152 8.97 -11.96 10.28
CA ILE A 152 9.77 -12.42 9.14
C ILE A 152 8.83 -12.72 7.99
N GLY A 153 8.90 -11.93 6.93
CA GLY A 153 8.04 -12.04 5.75
C GLY A 153 8.55 -11.13 4.64
N ILE A 154 8.14 -11.36 3.39
CA ILE A 154 8.54 -10.51 2.25
C ILE A 154 7.31 -10.09 1.44
N GLY A 155 7.38 -8.92 0.81
CA GLY A 155 6.29 -8.38 0.00
C GLY A 155 5.03 -8.18 0.84
N GLY A 156 3.94 -8.86 0.48
CA GLY A 156 2.64 -8.70 1.16
C GLY A 156 2.65 -9.12 2.63
N SER A 157 3.52 -10.08 2.98
CA SER A 157 3.71 -10.56 4.36
C SER A 157 4.50 -9.59 5.26
N ASP A 158 4.96 -8.47 4.70
CA ASP A 158 5.80 -7.48 5.40
C ASP A 158 5.32 -6.04 5.18
N LEU A 159 5.16 -5.61 3.93
CA LEU A 159 4.84 -4.22 3.58
C LEU A 159 3.56 -3.70 4.24
N GLY A 160 2.51 -4.52 4.28
CA GLY A 160 1.29 -4.22 5.02
C GLY A 160 1.57 -4.12 6.54
N PRO A 161 2.00 -5.21 7.18
CA PRO A 161 2.31 -5.21 8.62
C PRO A 161 3.24 -4.09 9.11
N VAL A 162 4.37 -3.82 8.43
CA VAL A 162 5.28 -2.75 8.83
C VAL A 162 4.64 -1.36 8.65
N MET A 163 3.84 -1.19 7.59
CA MET A 163 3.11 0.05 7.36
C MET A 163 2.06 0.29 8.45
N ALA A 164 1.23 -0.70 8.77
CA ALA A 164 0.20 -0.56 9.79
C ALA A 164 0.78 -0.38 11.19
N TYR A 165 1.88 -1.09 11.52
CA TYR A 165 2.58 -0.89 12.77
C TYR A 165 3.10 0.55 12.90
N GLU A 166 3.79 1.11 11.90
CA GLU A 166 4.28 2.49 11.96
C GLU A 166 3.11 3.49 11.99
N ALA A 167 2.08 3.29 11.17
CA ALA A 167 0.89 4.14 11.11
C ALA A 167 0.14 4.21 12.44
N LEU A 168 0.03 3.08 13.15
CA LEU A 168 -0.71 2.96 14.41
C LEU A 168 0.20 2.89 15.63
N ARG A 169 1.48 3.22 15.47
CA ARG A 169 2.48 3.13 16.55
C ARG A 169 2.09 3.95 17.77
N PHE A 170 1.34 5.04 17.59
CA PHE A 170 0.77 5.81 18.70
C PHE A 170 -0.04 4.95 19.69
N TYR A 171 -0.80 3.98 19.17
CA TYR A 171 -1.66 3.08 19.95
C TYR A 171 -0.95 1.80 20.41
N SER A 172 0.35 1.64 20.10
CA SER A 172 1.07 0.42 20.44
C SER A 172 1.42 0.36 21.93
N GLN A 173 1.48 -0.87 22.47
CA GLN A 173 2.02 -1.11 23.80
C GLN A 173 3.54 -0.87 23.79
N ARG A 174 4.01 0.19 24.46
CA ARG A 174 5.38 0.72 24.30
C ARG A 174 6.47 -0.13 24.97
N GLU A 175 6.08 -1.05 25.85
CA GLU A 175 6.98 -2.03 26.47
C GLU A 175 7.34 -3.19 25.54
N LEU A 176 6.69 -3.28 24.37
CA LEU A 176 6.98 -4.24 23.32
C LEU A 176 7.69 -3.55 22.17
N SER A 177 8.81 -4.12 21.73
CA SER A 177 9.59 -3.69 20.57
C SER A 177 9.24 -4.54 19.36
N PHE A 178 9.02 -3.92 18.22
CA PHE A 178 8.69 -4.60 16.97
C PHE A 178 9.75 -4.31 15.92
N HIS A 179 10.17 -5.38 15.23
CA HIS A 179 11.10 -5.33 14.10
C HIS A 179 10.53 -6.17 12.95
N PHE A 180 10.95 -5.85 11.74
CA PHE A 180 10.47 -6.45 10.51
C PHE A 180 11.68 -6.83 9.67
N VAL A 181 11.77 -8.12 9.31
CA VAL A 181 12.88 -8.68 8.54
C VAL A 181 12.30 -9.27 7.26
N SER A 182 12.70 -8.71 6.14
CA SER A 182 12.15 -9.03 4.81
C SER A 182 13.23 -9.40 3.82
N ASN A 183 14.31 -8.65 3.77
CA ASN A 183 15.36 -8.85 2.79
C ASN A 183 16.19 -10.09 3.13
N VAL A 184 16.65 -10.83 2.11
CA VAL A 184 17.57 -11.96 2.28
C VAL A 184 19.02 -11.49 2.53
N ASP A 185 19.29 -10.19 2.35
CA ASP A 185 20.52 -9.57 2.87
C ASP A 185 20.59 -9.75 4.40
N GLY A 186 21.60 -10.50 4.87
CA GLY A 186 21.81 -10.78 6.28
C GLY A 186 21.97 -9.55 7.17
N THR A 187 22.23 -8.38 6.59
CA THR A 187 22.20 -7.08 7.30
C THR A 187 20.83 -6.82 7.93
N ASP A 188 19.73 -7.14 7.24
CA ASP A 188 18.37 -6.87 7.72
C ASP A 188 18.09 -7.62 9.03
N PHE A 189 18.39 -8.93 9.04
CA PHE A 189 18.29 -9.75 10.25
C PHE A 189 19.28 -9.33 11.35
N THR A 190 20.53 -9.02 10.98
CA THR A 190 21.58 -8.66 11.95
C THR A 190 21.25 -7.35 12.68
N GLU A 191 20.78 -6.33 11.96
CA GLU A 191 20.38 -5.07 12.59
C GLU A 191 19.09 -5.21 13.40
N ALA A 192 18.11 -5.99 12.91
CA ALA A 192 16.87 -6.25 13.65
C ALA A 192 17.10 -6.98 14.98
N THR A 193 18.16 -7.78 15.11
CA THR A 193 18.48 -8.54 16.33
C THR A 193 19.54 -7.89 17.22
N ARG A 194 20.13 -6.77 16.78
CA ARG A 194 21.23 -6.12 17.50
C ARG A 194 20.76 -5.62 18.87
N GLY A 195 21.37 -6.16 19.94
CA GLY A 195 21.07 -5.77 21.32
C GLY A 195 19.81 -6.39 21.90
N LEU A 196 19.15 -7.31 21.20
CA LEU A 196 18.00 -8.04 21.73
C LEU A 196 18.44 -9.26 22.55
N ASP A 197 17.68 -9.59 23.60
CA ASP A 197 17.84 -10.84 24.36
C ASP A 197 17.02 -11.96 23.67
N PRO A 198 17.64 -13.05 23.19
CA PRO A 198 16.94 -14.20 22.64
C PRO A 198 15.88 -14.80 23.57
N ALA A 199 16.10 -14.74 24.89
CA ALA A 199 15.17 -15.25 25.90
C ALA A 199 13.88 -14.43 26.02
N GLU A 200 13.82 -13.22 25.45
CA GLU A 200 12.66 -12.32 25.47
C GLU A 200 12.15 -12.01 24.05
N THR A 201 12.63 -12.74 23.03
CA THR A 201 12.34 -12.45 21.61
C THR A 201 11.44 -13.49 20.97
N LEU A 202 10.33 -13.06 20.37
CA LEU A 202 9.39 -13.89 19.62
C LEU A 202 9.52 -13.60 18.12
N PHE A 203 9.57 -14.66 17.32
CA PHE A 203 9.58 -14.61 15.86
C PHE A 203 8.23 -15.04 15.30
N ILE A 204 7.72 -14.26 14.36
CA ILE A 204 6.51 -14.57 13.59
C ILE A 204 6.95 -14.85 12.16
N VAL A 205 6.83 -16.11 11.72
CA VAL A 205 7.23 -16.52 10.37
C VAL A 205 6.02 -16.49 9.44
N CYS A 206 5.99 -15.53 8.51
CA CYS A 206 4.88 -15.25 7.63
C CYS A 206 5.16 -15.73 6.20
N SER A 207 4.78 -16.96 5.88
CA SER A 207 4.90 -17.52 4.53
C SER A 207 3.74 -18.45 4.23
N LYS A 208 2.95 -18.11 3.19
CA LYS A 208 1.79 -18.89 2.76
C LYS A 208 2.16 -20.36 2.51
N THR A 209 3.08 -20.58 1.59
CA THR A 209 3.53 -21.92 1.20
C THR A 209 4.55 -22.51 2.17
N PHE A 210 5.13 -21.68 3.04
CA PHE A 210 6.26 -22.03 3.90
C PHE A 210 7.46 -22.55 3.08
N THR A 211 7.65 -22.00 1.88
CA THR A 211 8.76 -22.36 0.96
C THR A 211 9.46 -21.14 0.38
N THR A 212 8.99 -19.92 0.69
CA THR A 212 9.59 -18.67 0.21
C THR A 212 11.05 -18.59 0.64
N LEU A 213 11.96 -18.54 -0.33
CA LEU A 213 13.40 -18.68 -0.10
C LEU A 213 13.92 -17.64 0.90
N GLU A 214 13.58 -16.38 0.70
CA GLU A 214 14.01 -15.26 1.54
C GLU A 214 13.48 -15.43 2.98
N THR A 215 12.18 -15.70 3.13
CA THR A 215 11.54 -15.88 4.44
C THR A 215 12.11 -17.07 5.20
N LEU A 216 12.27 -18.24 4.56
CA LEU A 216 12.83 -19.42 5.23
C LEU A 216 14.31 -19.25 5.55
N THR A 217 15.09 -18.60 4.67
CA THR A 217 16.50 -18.30 4.95
C THR A 217 16.63 -17.46 6.22
N ASN A 218 15.80 -16.42 6.34
CA ASN A 218 15.74 -15.59 7.54
C ASN A 218 15.18 -16.33 8.77
N ALA A 219 14.18 -17.19 8.60
CA ALA A 219 13.65 -18.00 9.70
C ALA A 219 14.69 -18.99 10.22
N HIS A 220 15.47 -19.64 9.35
CA HIS A 220 16.57 -20.50 9.76
C HIS A 220 17.70 -19.72 10.45
N ALA A 221 18.01 -18.51 9.97
CA ALA A 221 18.96 -17.63 10.65
C ALA A 221 18.47 -17.23 12.05
N ALA A 222 17.18 -16.88 12.19
CA ALA A 222 16.54 -16.62 13.48
C ALA A 222 16.60 -17.82 14.43
N ARG A 223 16.29 -19.02 13.92
CA ARG A 223 16.39 -20.26 14.70
C ARG A 223 17.82 -20.49 15.16
N ALA A 224 18.81 -20.35 14.27
CA ALA A 224 20.22 -20.50 14.62
C ALA A 224 20.66 -19.48 15.68
N TRP A 225 20.25 -18.22 15.54
CA TRP A 225 20.51 -17.15 16.51
C TRP A 225 19.91 -17.45 17.90
N CYS A 226 18.66 -17.93 17.95
CA CYS A 226 18.05 -18.39 19.20
C CYS A 226 18.82 -19.56 19.81
N MET A 227 19.13 -20.59 19.02
CA MET A 227 19.81 -21.80 19.51
C MET A 227 21.22 -21.51 20.02
N GLN A 228 21.93 -20.56 19.41
CA GLN A 228 23.27 -20.17 19.87
C GLN A 228 23.27 -19.64 21.32
N SER A 229 22.18 -19.01 21.75
CA SER A 229 22.05 -18.46 23.11
C SER A 229 21.28 -19.36 24.07
N LEU A 230 20.24 -20.06 23.60
CA LEU A 230 19.34 -20.84 24.45
C LEU A 230 19.74 -22.31 24.57
N GLY A 231 20.39 -22.88 23.54
CA GLY A 231 20.96 -24.23 23.57
C GLY A 231 19.97 -25.39 23.68
N ASP A 232 18.65 -25.14 23.62
CA ASP A 232 17.60 -26.15 23.73
C ASP A 232 16.58 -26.02 22.59
N GLU A 233 16.38 -27.12 21.86
CA GLU A 233 15.42 -27.23 20.77
C GLU A 233 13.97 -26.98 21.22
N ALA A 234 13.64 -27.28 22.49
CA ALA A 234 12.33 -26.97 23.05
C ALA A 234 12.03 -25.46 23.10
N ALA A 235 13.04 -24.60 22.93
CA ALA A 235 12.84 -23.16 22.83
C ALA A 235 12.10 -22.75 21.55
N VAL A 236 12.18 -23.51 20.46
CA VAL A 236 11.53 -23.15 19.19
C VAL A 236 10.02 -22.98 19.38
N ALA A 237 9.36 -23.92 20.06
CA ALA A 237 7.92 -23.87 20.33
C ALA A 237 7.47 -22.69 21.23
N LYS A 238 8.39 -21.99 21.90
CA LYS A 238 8.12 -20.82 22.75
C LYS A 238 8.47 -19.48 22.10
N HIS A 239 9.38 -19.52 21.13
CA HIS A 239 9.95 -18.33 20.50
C HIS A 239 9.58 -18.17 19.03
N PHE A 240 8.86 -19.13 18.44
CA PHE A 240 8.44 -19.08 17.04
C PHE A 240 6.95 -19.41 16.92
N VAL A 241 6.27 -18.61 16.12
CA VAL A 241 4.90 -18.85 15.65
C VAL A 241 4.84 -18.68 14.14
N ALA A 242 3.84 -19.26 13.49
CA ALA A 242 3.73 -19.25 12.03
C ALA A 242 2.41 -18.63 11.57
N VAL A 243 2.47 -17.87 10.48
CA VAL A 243 1.32 -17.49 9.67
C VAL A 243 1.47 -18.19 8.32
N SER A 244 0.72 -19.27 8.13
CA SER A 244 0.92 -20.19 7.01
C SER A 244 -0.29 -21.10 6.79
N THR A 245 -0.37 -21.70 5.60
CA THR A 245 -1.30 -22.80 5.30
C THR A 245 -0.63 -24.18 5.29
N ASN A 246 0.70 -24.23 5.43
CA ASN A 246 1.48 -25.46 5.33
C ASN A 246 1.86 -26.02 6.71
N ALA A 247 0.96 -26.81 7.30
CA ALA A 247 1.15 -27.42 8.62
C ALA A 247 2.39 -28.32 8.68
N GLU A 248 2.66 -29.10 7.62
CA GLU A 248 3.80 -30.02 7.55
C GLU A 248 5.14 -29.27 7.61
N GLY A 249 5.27 -28.18 6.84
CA GLY A 249 6.47 -27.33 6.85
C GLY A 249 6.70 -26.64 8.19
N VAL A 250 5.62 -26.17 8.83
CA VAL A 250 5.65 -25.52 10.14
C VAL A 250 6.08 -26.51 11.23
N GLU A 251 5.52 -27.72 11.24
CA GLU A 251 5.90 -28.78 12.18
C GLU A 251 7.34 -29.23 11.96
N ALA A 252 7.76 -29.42 10.71
CA ALA A 252 9.12 -29.81 10.37
C ALA A 252 10.17 -28.76 10.80
N PHE A 253 9.79 -27.48 10.86
CA PHE A 253 10.64 -26.42 11.40
C PHE A 253 10.76 -26.48 12.94
N GLY A 254 9.82 -27.13 13.62
CA GLY A 254 9.73 -27.25 15.07
C GLY A 254 8.76 -26.27 15.74
N ILE A 255 7.92 -25.58 14.96
CA ILE A 255 6.87 -24.72 15.51
C ILE A 255 5.66 -25.59 15.87
N ASP A 256 5.12 -25.35 17.07
CA ASP A 256 3.86 -25.97 17.50
C ASP A 256 2.72 -25.47 16.60
N THR A 257 2.05 -26.39 15.90
CA THR A 257 0.95 -26.09 14.96
C THR A 257 -0.26 -25.47 15.65
N ALA A 258 -0.39 -25.60 16.98
CA ALA A 258 -1.38 -24.83 17.75
C ALA A 258 -1.14 -23.31 17.68
N ASN A 259 0.11 -22.89 17.43
CA ASN A 259 0.51 -21.50 17.21
C ASN A 259 0.79 -21.20 15.73
N MET A 260 0.18 -22.00 14.83
CA MET A 260 0.03 -21.67 13.42
C MET A 260 -1.32 -20.99 13.18
N PHE A 261 -1.29 -19.82 12.56
CA PHE A 261 -2.47 -19.05 12.18
C PHE A 261 -2.66 -19.14 10.67
N GLY A 262 -3.75 -19.81 10.26
CA GLY A 262 -4.07 -20.06 8.86
C GLY A 262 -4.69 -18.86 8.17
N PHE A 263 -4.66 -18.87 6.84
CA PHE A 263 -5.39 -17.96 5.96
C PHE A 263 -5.68 -18.69 4.63
N TRP A 264 -6.38 -18.05 3.69
CA TRP A 264 -6.96 -18.76 2.54
C TRP A 264 -6.30 -18.42 1.21
N ASP A 265 -6.54 -19.27 0.21
CA ASP A 265 -5.95 -19.10 -1.11
C ASP A 265 -6.43 -17.87 -1.88
N TRP A 266 -7.65 -17.42 -1.59
CA TRP A 266 -8.26 -16.22 -2.15
C TRP A 266 -7.74 -14.91 -1.53
N VAL A 267 -6.87 -14.99 -0.51
CA VAL A 267 -6.16 -13.84 0.06
C VAL A 267 -4.90 -13.57 -0.75
N GLY A 268 -4.94 -12.53 -1.58
CA GLY A 268 -3.75 -12.05 -2.29
C GLY A 268 -2.76 -11.41 -1.31
N GLY A 269 -1.45 -11.62 -1.50
CA GLY A 269 -0.43 -11.16 -0.55
C GLY A 269 -0.51 -9.65 -0.25
N ARG A 270 -0.67 -8.83 -1.29
CA ARG A 270 -0.80 -7.35 -1.17
C ARG A 270 -2.14 -6.87 -0.58
N TYR A 271 -3.07 -7.79 -0.31
CA TYR A 271 -4.38 -7.57 0.31
C TYR A 271 -4.55 -8.41 1.59
N SER A 272 -3.44 -8.78 2.25
CA SER A 272 -3.45 -9.79 3.34
C SER A 272 -3.32 -9.23 4.75
N MET A 273 -3.03 -7.93 4.90
CA MET A 273 -2.71 -7.31 6.19
C MET A 273 -3.84 -7.41 7.23
N ASP A 274 -5.09 -7.48 6.79
CA ASP A 274 -6.31 -7.66 7.58
C ASP A 274 -6.62 -9.15 7.90
N SER A 275 -5.79 -10.09 7.43
CA SER A 275 -5.82 -11.51 7.79
C SER A 275 -4.87 -11.85 8.96
N ALA A 276 -4.56 -13.14 9.13
CA ALA A 276 -3.52 -13.62 10.03
C ALA A 276 -2.13 -12.99 9.80
N ILE A 277 -1.83 -12.49 8.58
CA ILE A 277 -0.60 -11.74 8.30
C ILE A 277 -0.49 -10.48 9.18
N GLY A 278 -1.63 -9.91 9.60
CA GLY A 278 -1.70 -8.81 10.56
C GLY A 278 -1.38 -9.17 12.01
N LEU A 279 -0.95 -10.39 12.33
CA LEU A 279 -0.69 -10.83 13.71
C LEU A 279 0.27 -9.90 14.47
N SER A 280 1.36 -9.48 13.82
CA SER A 280 2.31 -8.52 14.41
C SER A 280 1.65 -7.16 14.71
N THR A 281 0.75 -6.70 13.85
CA THR A 281 -0.03 -5.48 14.07
C THR A 281 -1.00 -5.67 15.24
N MET A 282 -1.76 -6.77 15.29
CA MET A 282 -2.66 -7.07 16.41
C MET A 282 -1.91 -7.18 17.75
N LEU A 283 -0.72 -7.78 17.76
CA LEU A 283 0.16 -7.80 18.93
C LEU A 283 0.56 -6.39 19.38
N ALA A 284 0.84 -5.48 18.44
CA ALA A 284 1.27 -4.11 18.75
C ALA A 284 0.14 -3.27 19.37
N ILE A 285 -1.02 -3.22 18.72
CA ILE A 285 -2.13 -2.31 19.08
C ILE A 285 -3.23 -2.97 19.93
N GLY A 286 -3.19 -4.30 20.06
CA GLY A 286 -4.17 -5.09 20.79
C GLY A 286 -5.37 -5.51 19.93
N PRO A 287 -6.10 -6.59 20.31
CA PRO A 287 -7.21 -7.12 19.51
C PRO A 287 -8.34 -6.11 19.27
N GLU A 288 -8.70 -5.31 20.26
CA GLU A 288 -9.78 -4.31 20.14
C GLU A 288 -9.50 -3.28 19.04
N ARG A 289 -8.27 -2.75 19.00
CA ARG A 289 -7.85 -1.77 17.99
C ARG A 289 -7.62 -2.41 16.62
N PHE A 290 -7.24 -3.68 16.58
CA PHE A 290 -7.22 -4.43 15.32
C PHE A 290 -8.63 -4.59 14.73
N HIS A 291 -9.63 -4.95 15.55
CA HIS A 291 -11.02 -5.00 15.09
C HIS A 291 -11.57 -3.63 14.69
N GLU A 292 -11.17 -2.55 15.38
CA GLU A 292 -11.48 -1.17 14.95
C GLU A 292 -10.91 -0.87 13.55
N MET A 293 -9.70 -1.34 13.26
CA MET A 293 -9.10 -1.24 11.92
C MET A 293 -9.94 -1.99 10.89
N LEU A 294 -10.30 -3.25 11.16
CA LEU A 294 -11.17 -4.06 10.29
C LEU A 294 -12.53 -3.37 10.05
N ALA A 295 -13.11 -2.74 11.07
CA ALA A 295 -14.34 -1.99 10.92
C ALA A 295 -14.20 -0.81 9.93
N GLY A 296 -13.03 -0.16 9.88
CA GLY A 296 -12.75 0.90 8.91
C GLY A 296 -12.64 0.38 7.49
N PHE A 297 -11.93 -0.73 7.30
CA PHE A 297 -11.92 -1.44 6.04
C PHE A 297 -13.35 -1.77 5.55
N HIS A 298 -14.15 -2.36 6.43
CA HIS A 298 -15.53 -2.74 6.12
C HIS A 298 -16.43 -1.53 5.82
N ALA A 299 -16.26 -0.42 6.54
CA ALA A 299 -17.01 0.80 6.27
C ALA A 299 -16.75 1.33 4.85
N MET A 300 -15.51 1.24 4.36
CA MET A 300 -15.18 1.62 2.99
C MET A 300 -15.61 0.57 1.97
N ASP A 301 -15.64 -0.72 2.32
CA ASP A 301 -16.25 -1.76 1.48
C ASP A 301 -17.72 -1.48 1.22
N GLU A 302 -18.48 -1.20 2.27
CA GLU A 302 -19.91 -0.90 2.16
C GLU A 302 -20.14 0.40 1.38
N HIS A 303 -19.29 1.41 1.58
CA HIS A 303 -19.31 2.62 0.75
C HIS A 303 -19.05 2.31 -0.72
N PHE A 304 -18.00 1.52 -1.02
CA PHE A 304 -17.67 1.13 -2.38
C PHE A 304 -18.79 0.33 -3.05
N ARG A 305 -19.43 -0.57 -2.29
CA ARG A 305 -20.51 -1.43 -2.78
C ARG A 305 -21.80 -0.65 -3.04
N SER A 306 -22.19 0.23 -2.13
CA SER A 306 -23.55 0.79 -2.12
C SER A 306 -23.66 2.24 -2.62
N ALA A 307 -22.60 3.05 -2.54
CA ALA A 307 -22.67 4.45 -2.92
C ALA A 307 -22.80 4.63 -4.45
N PRO A 308 -23.62 5.58 -4.94
CA PRO A 308 -23.68 5.94 -6.36
C PRO A 308 -22.29 6.33 -6.88
N MET A 309 -21.94 5.91 -8.11
CA MET A 309 -20.59 6.11 -8.68
C MET A 309 -20.10 7.56 -8.61
N GLU A 310 -20.99 8.52 -8.80
CA GLU A 310 -20.70 9.96 -8.80
C GLU A 310 -20.33 10.51 -7.41
N ARG A 311 -20.55 9.73 -6.34
CA ARG A 311 -20.21 10.05 -4.95
C ARG A 311 -19.34 8.98 -4.27
N ASN A 312 -18.97 7.94 -5.01
CA ASN A 312 -18.26 6.79 -4.50
C ASN A 312 -16.75 7.08 -4.54
N LEU A 313 -16.11 7.13 -3.37
CA LEU A 313 -14.75 7.65 -3.21
C LEU A 313 -13.74 6.84 -4.04
N PRO A 314 -13.69 5.49 -3.91
CA PRO A 314 -12.82 4.67 -4.75
C PRO A 314 -13.10 4.80 -6.25
N VAL A 315 -14.36 4.91 -6.66
CA VAL A 315 -14.73 5.07 -8.07
C VAL A 315 -14.21 6.40 -8.61
N LEU A 316 -14.47 7.51 -7.91
CA LEU A 316 -13.98 8.82 -8.31
C LEU A 316 -12.46 8.85 -8.42
N MET A 317 -11.73 8.31 -7.43
CA MET A 317 -10.27 8.22 -7.47
C MET A 317 -9.77 7.36 -8.63
N GLY A 318 -10.39 6.19 -8.85
CA GLY A 318 -10.03 5.29 -9.95
C GLY A 318 -10.24 5.95 -11.32
N LEU A 319 -11.38 6.62 -11.52
CA LEU A 319 -11.70 7.32 -12.76
C LEU A 319 -10.78 8.53 -13.03
N LEU A 320 -10.43 9.28 -11.99
CA LEU A 320 -9.43 10.34 -12.09
C LEU A 320 -8.04 9.78 -12.42
N GLY A 321 -7.70 8.60 -11.88
CA GLY A 321 -6.50 7.85 -12.27
C GLY A 321 -6.49 7.51 -13.76
N ILE A 322 -7.59 6.96 -14.29
CA ILE A 322 -7.77 6.68 -15.73
C ILE A 322 -7.64 7.97 -16.55
N TRP A 323 -8.31 9.05 -16.15
CA TRP A 323 -8.23 10.33 -16.85
C TRP A 323 -6.80 10.87 -16.92
N ASN A 324 -6.14 10.94 -15.78
CA ASN A 324 -4.79 11.47 -15.69
C ASN A 324 -3.79 10.62 -16.48
N ASN A 325 -3.86 9.29 -16.36
CA ASN A 325 -2.93 8.37 -17.00
C ASN A 325 -3.18 8.25 -18.51
N ASN A 326 -4.42 7.90 -18.90
CA ASN A 326 -4.74 7.50 -20.27
C ASN A 326 -5.02 8.68 -21.21
N PHE A 327 -5.48 9.82 -20.68
CA PHE A 327 -5.85 10.99 -21.50
C PHE A 327 -4.87 12.15 -21.31
N LEU A 328 -4.42 12.43 -20.08
CA LEU A 328 -3.44 13.49 -19.82
C LEU A 328 -1.97 13.03 -19.87
N GLY A 329 -1.71 11.72 -20.03
CA GLY A 329 -0.37 11.16 -20.18
C GLY A 329 0.47 11.15 -18.91
N ALA A 330 -0.15 11.20 -17.72
CA ALA A 330 0.53 11.13 -16.44
C ALA A 330 0.98 9.70 -16.11
N ASN A 331 2.25 9.39 -16.37
CA ASN A 331 2.82 8.05 -16.14
C ASN A 331 3.16 7.75 -14.67
N THR A 332 2.85 8.65 -13.73
CA THR A 332 3.25 8.52 -12.33
C THR A 332 2.29 9.25 -11.42
N VAL A 333 2.13 8.79 -10.17
CA VAL A 333 1.29 9.38 -9.13
C VAL A 333 2.11 9.52 -7.86
N ALA A 334 2.06 10.70 -7.23
CA ALA A 334 2.70 10.95 -5.95
C ALA A 334 1.68 10.86 -4.81
N VAL A 335 1.94 10.02 -3.79
CA VAL A 335 1.12 9.95 -2.57
C VAL A 335 1.88 10.62 -1.44
N LEU A 336 1.30 11.67 -0.86
CA LEU A 336 2.00 12.65 -0.03
C LEU A 336 1.27 12.81 1.31
N PRO A 337 1.49 11.90 2.28
CA PRO A 337 0.86 11.99 3.58
C PRO A 337 1.46 13.11 4.43
N TYR A 338 0.64 14.02 4.95
CA TYR A 338 1.02 15.01 5.95
C TYR A 338 0.81 14.41 7.34
N SER A 339 1.45 13.27 7.55
CA SER A 339 1.54 12.54 8.82
C SER A 339 2.80 11.68 8.80
N GLN A 340 3.71 11.91 9.76
CA GLN A 340 4.96 11.15 9.84
C GLN A 340 4.74 9.65 10.07
N TYR A 341 3.66 9.26 10.76
CA TYR A 341 3.32 7.86 10.97
C TYR A 341 2.97 7.12 9.67
N LEU A 342 2.59 7.84 8.60
CA LEU A 342 2.31 7.25 7.29
C LEU A 342 3.54 7.18 6.36
N SER A 343 4.76 7.24 6.90
CA SER A 343 6.01 7.18 6.12
C SER A 343 6.15 5.93 5.25
N ARG A 344 5.59 4.80 5.69
CA ARG A 344 5.59 3.54 4.93
C ARG A 344 4.39 3.37 4.02
N PHE A 345 3.41 4.29 4.06
CA PHE A 345 2.20 4.19 3.26
C PHE A 345 2.46 4.23 1.74
N PRO A 346 3.31 5.13 1.20
CA PRO A 346 3.66 5.09 -0.22
C PRO A 346 4.33 3.78 -0.65
N ALA A 347 5.19 3.20 0.20
CA ALA A 347 5.86 1.92 -0.09
C ALA A 347 4.88 0.73 -0.10
N TYR A 348 3.89 0.73 0.80
CA TYR A 348 2.80 -0.23 0.75
C TYR A 348 1.97 -0.08 -0.54
N LEU A 349 1.61 1.16 -0.91
CA LEU A 349 0.84 1.43 -2.11
C LEU A 349 1.58 1.07 -3.40
N GLN A 350 2.91 1.16 -3.44
CA GLN A 350 3.71 0.68 -4.57
C GLN A 350 3.38 -0.79 -4.89
N GLN A 351 3.36 -1.65 -3.88
CA GLN A 351 3.00 -3.04 -4.10
C GLN A 351 1.54 -3.18 -4.48
N LEU A 352 0.63 -2.55 -3.71
CA LEU A 352 -0.80 -2.65 -3.95
C LEU A 352 -1.19 -2.25 -5.38
N THR A 353 -0.64 -1.15 -5.90
CA THR A 353 -1.03 -0.61 -7.21
C THR A 353 -0.22 -1.24 -8.34
N MET A 354 1.11 -1.26 -8.24
CA MET A 354 1.99 -1.62 -9.36
C MET A 354 2.02 -3.12 -9.59
N GLU A 355 1.97 -3.94 -8.52
CA GLU A 355 1.90 -5.40 -8.67
C GLU A 355 0.51 -5.85 -9.14
N SER A 356 -0.56 -5.18 -8.70
CA SER A 356 -1.93 -5.47 -9.17
C SER A 356 -2.12 -5.10 -10.63
N ASN A 357 -1.84 -3.85 -11.00
CA ASN A 357 -2.27 -3.30 -12.27
C ASN A 357 -1.13 -3.06 -13.28
N GLY A 358 0.12 -3.38 -12.95
CA GLY A 358 1.27 -3.33 -13.86
C GLY A 358 1.26 -4.45 -14.90
N LYS A 359 0.19 -4.52 -15.69
CA LYS A 359 -0.10 -5.62 -16.62
C LYS A 359 -0.11 -5.13 -18.07
N HIS A 360 0.15 -6.03 -19.00
CA HIS A 360 0.09 -5.75 -20.44
C HIS A 360 -0.81 -6.73 -21.20
N VAL A 361 -1.49 -7.62 -20.50
CA VAL A 361 -2.43 -8.60 -21.03
C VAL A 361 -3.74 -8.45 -20.27
N THR A 362 -4.83 -8.38 -21.02
CA THR A 362 -6.19 -8.33 -20.49
C THR A 362 -6.63 -9.69 -19.94
N ALA A 363 -7.72 -9.70 -19.17
CA ALA A 363 -8.32 -10.90 -18.60
C ALA A 363 -8.75 -11.94 -19.66
N ASP A 364 -8.97 -11.52 -20.92
CA ASP A 364 -9.29 -12.42 -22.04
C ASP A 364 -8.04 -12.97 -22.78
N GLY A 365 -6.84 -12.58 -22.35
CA GLY A 365 -5.58 -13.01 -22.95
C GLY A 365 -5.07 -12.11 -24.09
N SER A 366 -5.77 -11.04 -24.45
CA SER A 366 -5.32 -10.08 -25.46
C SER A 366 -4.33 -9.07 -24.88
N ARG A 367 -3.29 -8.72 -25.66
CA ARG A 367 -2.37 -7.62 -25.32
C ARG A 367 -3.08 -6.27 -25.37
N VAL A 368 -2.85 -5.42 -24.37
CA VAL A 368 -3.40 -4.04 -24.32
C VAL A 368 -2.75 -3.13 -25.36
N ASP A 369 -3.50 -2.12 -25.83
CA ASP A 369 -3.04 -1.03 -26.70
C ASP A 369 -3.05 0.34 -26.00
N TYR A 370 -3.13 0.34 -24.67
CA TYR A 370 -3.17 1.51 -23.78
C TYR A 370 -2.23 1.33 -22.59
N GLN A 371 -1.98 2.41 -21.84
CA GLN A 371 -1.22 2.36 -20.58
C GLN A 371 -2.08 1.78 -19.44
N THR A 372 -1.47 0.97 -18.58
CA THR A 372 -2.09 0.45 -17.34
C THR A 372 -1.54 1.21 -16.12
N ALA A 373 -1.11 0.56 -15.03
CA ALA A 373 -0.71 1.24 -13.81
C ALA A 373 0.41 2.28 -14.02
N PRO A 374 0.26 3.51 -13.48
CA PRO A 374 1.36 4.45 -13.38
C PRO A 374 2.33 4.05 -12.26
N VAL A 375 3.51 4.68 -12.22
CA VAL A 375 4.46 4.49 -11.11
C VAL A 375 3.99 5.27 -9.88
N TYR A 376 3.77 4.56 -8.77
CA TYR A 376 3.44 5.16 -7.47
C TYR A 376 4.70 5.41 -6.64
N TRP A 377 4.76 6.56 -5.98
CA TRP A 377 5.88 6.95 -5.11
C TRP A 377 5.45 8.07 -4.17
N GLY A 378 6.32 8.41 -3.21
CA GLY A 378 6.07 9.54 -2.33
C GLY A 378 6.85 9.46 -1.03
N GLU A 379 6.70 10.50 -0.23
CA GLU A 379 7.30 10.66 1.10
C GLU A 379 6.38 11.58 1.91
N PRO A 380 6.33 11.49 3.25
CA PRO A 380 5.54 12.41 4.04
C PRO A 380 5.87 13.89 3.79
N GLY A 381 4.83 14.72 3.85
CA GLY A 381 4.97 16.16 4.02
C GLY A 381 5.48 16.46 5.44
N THR A 382 6.37 17.44 5.63
CA THR A 382 6.93 18.37 4.63
C THR A 382 8.24 17.88 3.99
N ASN A 383 8.78 16.72 4.39
CA ASN A 383 10.07 16.21 3.88
C ASN A 383 10.10 16.12 2.35
N GLY A 384 9.04 15.62 1.71
CA GLY A 384 8.93 15.58 0.26
C GLY A 384 9.08 16.95 -0.41
N GLN A 385 8.60 18.03 0.24
CA GLN A 385 8.71 19.40 -0.27
C GLN A 385 10.17 19.84 -0.43
N HIS A 386 11.04 19.37 0.45
CA HIS A 386 12.46 19.66 0.46
C HIS A 386 13.31 18.62 -0.29
N SER A 387 12.68 17.72 -1.03
CA SER A 387 13.35 16.66 -1.81
C SER A 387 13.05 16.77 -3.30
N PHE A 388 11.78 16.62 -3.68
CA PHE A 388 11.40 16.40 -5.09
C PHE A 388 10.26 17.28 -5.59
N TYR A 389 9.67 18.14 -4.74
CA TYR A 389 8.58 19.02 -5.17
C TYR A 389 9.00 20.04 -6.23
N GLN A 390 10.31 20.35 -6.34
CA GLN A 390 10.86 21.10 -7.47
C GLN A 390 10.46 20.46 -8.82
N LEU A 391 10.58 19.14 -8.94
CA LEU A 391 10.17 18.40 -10.13
C LEU A 391 8.65 18.43 -10.29
N ILE A 392 7.91 18.27 -9.19
CA ILE A 392 6.44 18.28 -9.25
C ILE A 392 5.93 19.64 -9.72
N HIS A 393 6.52 20.76 -9.30
CA HIS A 393 6.06 22.12 -9.62
C HIS A 393 6.54 22.67 -10.98
N GLN A 394 7.82 22.48 -11.31
CA GLN A 394 8.44 23.10 -12.50
C GLN A 394 9.05 22.08 -13.45
N GLY A 395 9.00 20.79 -13.14
CA GLY A 395 9.45 19.73 -14.04
C GLY A 395 8.53 19.57 -15.25
N THR A 396 9.04 18.92 -16.29
CA THR A 396 8.35 18.69 -17.57
C THR A 396 7.40 17.49 -17.55
N ARG A 397 7.27 16.80 -16.41
CA ARG A 397 6.35 15.68 -16.23
C ARG A 397 5.11 16.14 -15.49
N LEU A 398 3.94 15.67 -15.93
CA LEU A 398 2.70 15.78 -15.17
C LEU A 398 2.68 14.71 -14.08
N VAL A 399 2.55 15.13 -12.83
CA VAL A 399 2.50 14.26 -11.66
C VAL A 399 1.25 14.61 -10.86
N PRO A 400 0.14 13.87 -11.03
CA PRO A 400 -0.98 13.91 -10.10
C PRO A 400 -0.54 13.59 -8.68
N CYS A 401 -1.10 14.32 -7.71
CA CYS A 401 -0.76 14.16 -6.30
C CYS A 401 -1.98 13.83 -5.46
N ASP A 402 -1.86 12.83 -4.58
CA ASP A 402 -2.80 12.58 -3.49
C ASP A 402 -2.21 13.12 -2.19
N PHE A 403 -2.77 14.22 -1.69
CA PHE A 403 -2.45 14.77 -0.38
C PHE A 403 -3.33 14.13 0.68
N ILE A 404 -2.75 13.62 1.77
CA ILE A 404 -3.50 12.97 2.85
C ILE A 404 -3.22 13.73 4.16
N GLY A 405 -4.24 14.28 4.80
CA GLY A 405 -4.12 15.05 6.03
C GLY A 405 -5.11 14.60 7.11
N PHE A 406 -4.85 15.03 8.34
CA PHE A 406 -5.73 14.79 9.49
C PHE A 406 -6.04 16.12 10.17
N CYS A 407 -7.27 16.32 10.62
CA CYS A 407 -7.68 17.56 11.28
C CYS A 407 -7.10 17.70 12.70
N HIS A 408 -6.86 16.58 13.39
CA HIS A 408 -6.34 16.56 14.74
C HIS A 408 -5.03 15.76 14.85
N PRO A 409 -4.01 16.27 15.57
CA PRO A 409 -2.76 15.55 15.77
C PRO A 409 -2.91 14.45 16.82
N LEU A 410 -2.11 13.39 16.68
CA LEU A 410 -1.96 12.35 17.70
C LEU A 410 -1.05 12.81 18.85
N ASN A 411 -0.02 13.59 18.56
CA ASN A 411 0.96 14.09 19.52
C ASN A 411 0.93 15.62 19.60
N PRO A 412 -0.08 16.23 20.27
CA PRO A 412 -0.06 17.68 20.48
C PRO A 412 1.11 18.06 21.39
N LEU A 413 1.96 18.97 20.93
CA LEU A 413 3.09 19.48 21.71
C LEU A 413 2.70 20.80 22.37
N PRO A 414 2.78 20.93 23.71
CA PRO A 414 2.57 22.20 24.38
C PRO A 414 3.74 23.14 24.10
N LEU A 415 3.46 24.43 23.95
CA LEU A 415 4.51 25.46 23.84
C LEU A 415 4.45 26.43 25.02
N GLN A 416 5.62 26.72 25.61
CA GLN A 416 5.82 27.88 26.46
C GLN A 416 5.94 29.09 25.56
N ALA A 417 5.09 30.10 25.75
CA ALA A 417 5.24 31.38 25.07
C ALA A 417 6.61 31.97 25.44
N GLU A 418 7.45 32.26 24.46
CA GLU A 418 8.59 33.15 24.70
C GLU A 418 8.04 34.54 25.05
N ALA A 419 8.49 35.08 26.18
CA ALA A 419 8.06 36.41 26.63
C ALA A 419 8.50 37.47 25.60
N GLY A 420 7.53 38.06 24.89
CA GLY A 420 7.76 39.16 23.95
C GLY A 420 7.72 38.80 22.46
N ALA A 421 7.32 37.58 22.08
CA ALA A 421 7.01 37.25 20.70
C ALA A 421 5.53 37.53 20.38
N ASP A 422 5.25 38.41 19.41
CA ASP A 422 3.89 38.66 18.88
C ASP A 422 3.29 37.46 18.13
N THR A 423 4.10 36.44 17.86
CA THR A 423 3.68 35.18 17.23
C THR A 423 3.67 34.07 18.27
N VAL A 424 2.48 33.55 18.55
CA VAL A 424 2.33 32.30 19.31
C VAL A 424 2.85 31.16 18.43
N ALA A 425 4.12 30.79 18.61
CA ALA A 425 4.59 29.47 18.21
C ALA A 425 3.81 28.47 19.09
N GLY A 426 2.76 27.86 18.51
CA GLY A 426 1.76 27.03 19.20
C GLY A 426 1.24 25.88 18.34
N ASP A 427 1.71 25.75 17.10
CA ASP A 427 0.87 25.27 16.02
C ASP A 427 1.65 24.45 14.97
N GLN A 428 2.43 23.45 15.42
CA GLN A 428 3.13 22.58 14.47
C GLN A 428 2.15 21.82 13.56
N HIS A 429 0.95 21.52 14.06
CA HIS A 429 -0.04 20.80 13.28
C HIS A 429 -0.73 21.68 12.24
N ASP A 430 -1.21 22.88 12.56
CA ASP A 430 -1.82 23.72 11.54
C ASP A 430 -0.73 24.30 10.61
N LEU A 431 0.53 24.44 11.03
CA LEU A 431 1.64 24.68 10.09
C LEU A 431 1.83 23.52 9.09
N LEU A 432 1.73 22.27 9.56
CA LEU A 432 1.79 21.09 8.69
C LEU A 432 0.60 21.08 7.72
N ILE A 433 -0.61 21.33 8.21
CA ILE A 433 -1.83 21.35 7.38
C ILE A 433 -1.86 22.56 6.43
N ALA A 434 -1.40 23.73 6.85
CA ALA A 434 -1.24 24.91 5.99
C ALA A 434 -0.31 24.59 4.82
N ASN A 435 0.78 23.86 5.08
CA ASN A 435 1.67 23.38 4.03
C ASN A 435 0.96 22.40 3.08
N LEU A 436 0.13 21.48 3.57
CA LEU A 436 -0.67 20.59 2.72
C LEU A 436 -1.57 21.41 1.77
N LEU A 437 -2.33 22.36 2.33
CA LEU A 437 -3.29 23.17 1.59
C LEU A 437 -2.60 24.09 0.58
N ALA A 438 -1.51 24.75 0.99
CA ALA A 438 -0.73 25.63 0.12
C ALA A 438 -0.08 24.87 -1.05
N GLN A 439 0.34 23.62 -0.85
CA GLN A 439 0.88 22.80 -1.94
C GLN A 439 -0.21 22.40 -2.95
N GLY A 440 -1.40 22.01 -2.49
CA GLY A 440 -2.53 21.78 -3.39
C GLY A 440 -2.92 23.03 -4.18
N GLU A 441 -2.97 24.19 -3.53
CA GLU A 441 -3.26 25.49 -4.15
C GLU A 441 -2.21 25.88 -5.20
N SER A 442 -0.93 25.83 -4.83
CA SER A 442 0.18 26.22 -5.72
C SER A 442 0.32 25.30 -6.93
N LEU A 443 0.05 23.98 -6.80
CA LEU A 443 0.02 23.07 -7.94
C LEU A 443 -1.13 23.40 -8.91
N ALA A 444 -2.30 23.75 -8.39
CA ALA A 444 -3.45 24.08 -9.21
C ALA A 444 -3.28 25.43 -9.93
N PHE A 445 -2.83 26.45 -9.20
CA PHE A 445 -2.89 27.84 -9.66
C PHE A 445 -1.55 28.48 -9.95
N GLY A 446 -0.41 27.86 -9.64
CA GLY A 446 0.92 28.36 -9.98
C GLY A 446 1.16 29.84 -9.65
N LYS A 447 2.02 30.49 -10.43
CA LYS A 447 2.38 31.90 -10.34
C LYS A 447 2.71 32.42 -11.74
N THR A 448 1.91 33.37 -12.22
CA THR A 448 2.00 33.89 -13.59
C THR A 448 3.18 34.85 -13.78
N PRO A 449 3.66 35.08 -15.02
CA PRO A 449 4.69 36.08 -15.29
C PRO A 449 4.37 37.47 -14.72
N ALA A 450 3.13 37.93 -14.84
CA ALA A 450 2.68 39.22 -14.30
C ALA A 450 2.77 39.27 -12.76
N GLN A 451 2.46 38.17 -12.06
CA GLN A 451 2.63 38.08 -10.62
C GLN A 451 4.12 38.13 -10.23
N VAL A 452 4.98 37.42 -10.97
CA VAL A 452 6.44 37.42 -10.74
C VAL A 452 7.04 38.82 -10.97
N GLU A 453 6.57 39.54 -11.99
CA GLU A 453 6.97 40.92 -12.27
C GLU A 453 6.53 41.87 -11.15
N ALA A 454 5.28 41.75 -10.68
CA ALA A 454 4.73 42.55 -9.59
C ALA A 454 5.47 42.35 -8.25
N GLU A 455 6.13 41.20 -8.05
CA GLU A 455 7.02 40.94 -6.90
C GLU A 455 8.38 41.67 -6.98
N GLY A 456 8.65 42.43 -8.05
CA GLY A 456 9.92 43.12 -8.25
C GLY A 456 11.07 42.17 -8.64
N THR A 457 10.75 41.01 -9.23
CA THR A 457 11.75 40.05 -9.70
C THR A 457 12.57 40.65 -10.85
N ALA A 458 13.90 40.63 -10.70
CA ALA A 458 14.82 41.03 -11.77
C ALA A 458 14.51 40.26 -13.07
N GLU A 459 14.48 40.97 -14.21
CA GLU A 459 14.05 40.44 -15.52
C GLU A 459 14.68 39.08 -15.87
N ALA A 460 16.00 38.96 -15.67
CA ALA A 460 16.75 37.74 -15.93
C ALA A 460 16.30 36.50 -15.11
N LEU A 461 15.58 36.70 -14.01
CA LEU A 461 15.07 35.64 -13.14
C LEU A 461 13.57 35.38 -13.29
N GLN A 462 12.85 36.19 -14.05
CA GLN A 462 11.39 36.11 -14.13
C GLN A 462 10.92 34.74 -14.63
N ALA A 463 11.48 34.25 -15.75
CA ALA A 463 11.14 32.95 -16.31
C ALA A 463 11.40 31.78 -15.34
N HIS A 464 12.40 31.89 -14.47
CA HIS A 464 12.75 30.86 -13.50
C HIS A 464 11.82 30.84 -12.27
N ARG A 465 11.10 31.93 -12.01
CA ARG A 465 10.18 32.10 -10.88
C ARG A 465 8.71 31.92 -11.25
N VAL A 466 8.42 31.66 -12.53
CA VAL A 466 7.09 31.27 -13.00
C VAL A 466 6.78 29.84 -12.56
N PHE A 467 5.55 29.64 -12.13
CA PHE A 467 4.98 28.32 -11.85
C PHE A 467 3.76 28.17 -12.76
N ASP A 468 3.80 27.21 -13.68
CA ASP A 468 2.75 27.07 -14.69
C ASP A 468 1.38 26.80 -14.05
N GLY A 469 1.36 26.05 -12.93
CA GLY A 469 0.13 25.55 -12.32
C GLY A 469 -0.47 24.42 -13.15
N ASN A 470 -1.80 24.26 -13.10
CA ASN A 470 -2.55 23.25 -13.85
C ASN A 470 -2.14 21.80 -13.56
N ARG A 471 -1.61 21.53 -12.37
CA ARG A 471 -1.16 20.19 -11.95
C ARG A 471 -2.23 19.56 -11.06
N PRO A 472 -2.79 18.39 -11.43
CA PRO A 472 -3.94 17.84 -10.76
C PRO A 472 -3.59 17.31 -9.37
N SER A 473 -4.49 17.49 -8.41
CA SER A 473 -4.35 16.89 -7.09
C SER A 473 -5.68 16.53 -6.45
N ASN A 474 -5.65 15.50 -5.60
CA ASN A 474 -6.68 15.17 -4.64
C ASN A 474 -6.22 15.59 -3.24
N THR A 475 -7.15 16.00 -2.39
CA THR A 475 -6.93 16.18 -0.96
C THR A 475 -7.88 15.30 -0.18
N ILE A 476 -7.32 14.34 0.56
CA ILE A 476 -8.02 13.41 1.43
C ILE A 476 -7.82 13.87 2.86
N LEU A 477 -8.91 14.16 3.57
CA LEU A 477 -8.90 14.53 4.98
C LEU A 477 -9.69 13.52 5.82
N ALA A 478 -9.21 13.26 7.03
CA ALA A 478 -9.94 12.55 8.06
C ALA A 478 -9.80 13.32 9.39
N ASP A 479 -10.64 13.01 10.38
CA ASP A 479 -10.56 13.68 11.68
C ASP A 479 -9.21 13.44 12.38
N ARG A 480 -8.78 12.18 12.47
CA ARG A 480 -7.57 11.73 13.16
C ARG A 480 -7.11 10.41 12.58
N LEU A 481 -5.82 10.12 12.61
CA LEU A 481 -5.29 8.81 12.25
C LEU A 481 -5.60 7.80 13.38
N THR A 482 -6.78 7.18 13.32
CA THR A 482 -7.19 6.06 14.17
C THR A 482 -7.00 4.73 13.43
N PRO A 483 -7.06 3.58 14.12
CA PRO A 483 -7.12 2.28 13.43
C PRO A 483 -8.23 2.23 12.39
N HIS A 484 -9.42 2.72 12.73
CA HIS A 484 -10.54 2.83 11.78
C HIS A 484 -10.19 3.68 10.56
N ALA A 485 -9.62 4.88 10.76
CA ALA A 485 -9.25 5.76 9.66
C ALA A 485 -8.18 5.15 8.74
N LEU A 486 -7.21 4.42 9.31
CA LEU A 486 -6.23 3.69 8.50
C LEU A 486 -6.90 2.59 7.67
N GLY A 487 -7.81 1.81 8.26
CA GLY A 487 -8.55 0.78 7.54
C GLY A 487 -9.37 1.35 6.37
N SER A 488 -10.11 2.43 6.62
CA SER A 488 -10.86 3.14 5.57
C SER A 488 -9.95 3.64 4.46
N LEU A 489 -8.78 4.19 4.81
CA LEU A 489 -7.81 4.74 3.87
C LEU A 489 -7.16 3.65 3.01
N VAL A 490 -6.82 2.50 3.58
CA VAL A 490 -6.25 1.38 2.81
C VAL A 490 -7.30 0.82 1.85
N ALA A 491 -8.51 0.52 2.34
CA ALA A 491 -9.61 0.02 1.50
C ALA A 491 -9.98 0.98 0.36
N LEU A 492 -9.86 2.30 0.58
CA LEU A 492 -10.06 3.30 -0.47
C LEU A 492 -9.14 3.05 -1.67
N TYR A 493 -7.85 2.79 -1.42
CA TYR A 493 -6.89 2.50 -2.47
C TYR A 493 -7.06 1.10 -3.05
N GLU A 494 -7.41 0.08 -2.25
CA GLU A 494 -7.72 -1.27 -2.75
C GLU A 494 -8.83 -1.22 -3.81
N HIS A 495 -9.94 -0.54 -3.49
CA HIS A 495 -11.07 -0.41 -4.40
C HIS A 495 -10.78 0.53 -5.58
N SER A 496 -9.95 1.57 -5.40
CA SER A 496 -9.51 2.41 -6.52
C SER A 496 -8.66 1.61 -7.53
N VAL A 497 -7.78 0.73 -7.03
CA VAL A 497 -7.02 -0.22 -7.87
C VAL A 497 -7.95 -1.18 -8.60
N PHE A 498 -8.96 -1.71 -7.91
CA PHE A 498 -9.97 -2.58 -8.51
C PHE A 498 -10.77 -1.90 -9.64
N VAL A 499 -11.18 -0.64 -9.43
CA VAL A 499 -11.87 0.17 -10.45
C VAL A 499 -10.99 0.31 -11.69
N GLN A 500 -9.73 0.73 -11.53
CA GLN A 500 -8.80 0.90 -12.65
C GLN A 500 -8.55 -0.43 -13.38
N GLY A 501 -8.32 -1.52 -12.64
CA GLY A 501 -8.11 -2.85 -13.20
C GLY A 501 -9.30 -3.37 -14.00
N THR A 502 -10.52 -3.11 -13.49
CA THR A 502 -11.77 -3.44 -14.18
C THR A 502 -11.91 -2.68 -15.49
N LEU A 503 -11.65 -1.36 -15.50
CA LEU A 503 -11.74 -0.55 -16.72
C LEU A 503 -10.68 -0.95 -17.75
N TRP A 504 -9.45 -1.25 -17.32
CA TRP A 504 -8.40 -1.79 -18.18
C TRP A 504 -8.61 -3.25 -18.58
N ASN A 505 -9.66 -3.90 -18.08
CA ASN A 505 -9.94 -5.32 -18.28
C ASN A 505 -8.70 -6.19 -18.02
N ILE A 506 -7.96 -5.95 -16.94
CA ILE A 506 -6.79 -6.75 -16.53
C ILE A 506 -7.11 -7.56 -15.28
N ASP A 507 -6.32 -8.60 -15.01
CA ASP A 507 -6.39 -9.32 -13.74
C ASP A 507 -5.55 -8.60 -12.67
N SER A 508 -6.22 -7.93 -11.73
CA SER A 508 -5.57 -7.20 -10.63
C SER A 508 -5.05 -8.10 -9.51
N PHE A 509 -5.28 -9.42 -9.57
CA PHE A 509 -5.07 -10.34 -8.46
C PHE A 509 -3.96 -11.36 -8.69
N ASP A 510 -3.49 -11.52 -9.94
CA ASP A 510 -2.31 -12.32 -10.27
C ASP A 510 -1.00 -11.51 -10.21
N GLN A 511 0.14 -12.19 -10.39
CA GLN A 511 1.49 -11.58 -10.40
C GLN A 511 2.55 -12.39 -11.19
N TRP A 512 2.21 -12.93 -12.35
CA TRP A 512 3.13 -13.79 -13.14
C TRP A 512 4.51 -13.18 -13.45
N GLY A 513 4.60 -11.85 -13.49
CA GLY A 513 5.83 -11.11 -13.81
C GLY A 513 7.01 -11.36 -12.86
N VAL A 514 6.78 -11.90 -11.66
CA VAL A 514 7.86 -12.16 -10.67
C VAL A 514 8.51 -13.54 -10.81
N GLU A 515 7.91 -14.46 -11.57
CA GLU A 515 8.33 -15.88 -11.57
C GLU A 515 9.63 -16.12 -12.35
N LEU A 516 9.87 -15.40 -13.45
CA LEU A 516 11.08 -15.58 -14.26
C LEU A 516 12.35 -15.30 -13.44
N GLY A 517 12.34 -14.25 -12.62
CA GLY A 517 13.48 -13.91 -11.76
C GLY A 517 13.78 -15.02 -10.76
N LYS A 518 12.74 -15.60 -10.14
CA LYS A 518 12.89 -16.72 -9.20
C LYS A 518 13.49 -17.96 -9.86
N GLN A 519 13.01 -18.32 -11.05
CA GLN A 519 13.50 -19.47 -11.81
C GLN A 519 14.98 -19.34 -12.20
N LEU A 520 15.43 -18.12 -12.54
CA LEU A 520 16.82 -17.85 -12.90
C LEU A 520 17.75 -17.75 -11.67
N ALA A 521 17.25 -17.25 -10.53
CA ALA A 521 18.07 -17.02 -9.35
C ALA A 521 18.59 -18.31 -8.70
N THR A 522 17.80 -19.40 -8.67
CA THR A 522 18.20 -20.65 -8.01
C THR A 522 19.42 -21.30 -8.67
N PRO A 523 19.47 -21.56 -9.99
CA PRO A 523 20.67 -22.08 -10.63
C PRO A 523 21.88 -21.17 -10.48
N LEU A 524 21.69 -19.85 -10.63
CA LEU A 524 22.75 -18.85 -10.44
C LEU A 524 23.34 -18.91 -9.02
N ALA A 525 22.50 -19.06 -8.00
CA ALA A 525 22.97 -19.18 -6.62
C ALA A 525 23.88 -20.42 -6.43
N GLU A 526 23.56 -21.54 -7.09
CA GLU A 526 24.39 -22.75 -7.04
C GLU A 526 25.71 -22.57 -7.80
N GLU A 527 25.69 -21.93 -8.96
CA GLU A 527 26.92 -21.60 -9.72
C GLU A 527 27.85 -20.65 -8.95
N LEU A 528 27.29 -19.68 -8.21
CA LEU A 528 28.06 -18.77 -7.37
C LEU A 528 28.68 -19.48 -6.15
N LYS A 529 28.02 -20.52 -5.63
CA LYS A 529 28.47 -21.32 -4.48
C LYS A 529 29.39 -22.48 -4.85
N ALA A 530 29.36 -22.94 -6.10
CA ALA A 530 30.12 -24.10 -6.55
C ALA A 530 31.61 -23.98 -6.18
N THR A 531 32.21 -25.08 -5.71
CA THR A 531 33.62 -25.10 -5.34
C THR A 531 34.50 -24.96 -6.59
N ASP A 532 34.26 -25.79 -7.59
CA ASP A 532 34.96 -25.76 -8.88
C ASP A 532 34.31 -24.79 -9.86
N ALA A 533 35.07 -24.35 -10.88
CA ALA A 533 34.58 -23.54 -11.98
C ALA A 533 33.39 -24.23 -12.70
N PRO A 534 32.15 -23.70 -12.60
CA PRO A 534 31.01 -24.30 -13.28
C PRO A 534 31.08 -24.04 -14.79
N ALA A 535 30.49 -24.94 -15.57
CA ALA A 535 30.22 -24.69 -16.98
C ALA A 535 29.06 -23.70 -17.10
N LEU A 536 29.37 -22.45 -17.48
CA LEU A 536 28.37 -21.38 -17.58
C LEU A 536 27.75 -21.33 -18.97
N THR A 537 26.42 -21.20 -19.04
CA THR A 537 25.64 -21.18 -20.30
C THR A 537 24.79 -19.93 -20.46
N HIS A 538 25.00 -18.90 -19.62
CA HIS A 538 24.29 -17.62 -19.71
C HIS A 538 24.88 -16.71 -20.79
N ASP A 539 24.31 -15.51 -20.93
CA ASP A 539 24.88 -14.46 -21.78
C ASP A 539 26.27 -14.03 -21.28
N SER A 540 27.02 -13.35 -22.15
CA SER A 540 28.40 -12.94 -21.87
C SER A 540 28.54 -12.02 -20.65
N SER A 541 27.53 -11.18 -20.38
CA SER A 541 27.55 -10.29 -19.21
C SER A 541 27.38 -11.09 -17.93
N THR A 542 26.34 -11.92 -17.85
CA THR A 542 26.06 -12.76 -16.68
C THR A 542 27.24 -13.68 -16.36
N ASN A 543 27.83 -14.33 -17.37
CA ASN A 543 29.00 -15.20 -17.17
C ASN A 543 30.19 -14.44 -16.59
N THR A 544 30.48 -13.24 -17.11
CA THR A 544 31.58 -12.41 -16.64
C THR A 544 31.36 -11.96 -15.19
N LEU A 545 30.12 -11.66 -14.80
CA LEU A 545 29.77 -11.27 -13.43
C LEU A 545 29.90 -12.45 -12.46
N ILE A 546 29.45 -13.64 -12.83
CA ILE A 546 29.63 -14.86 -12.03
C ILE A 546 31.12 -15.12 -11.80
N GLN A 547 31.92 -15.10 -12.87
CA GLN A 547 33.37 -15.29 -12.78
C GLN A 547 34.03 -14.25 -11.88
N ARG A 548 33.65 -12.97 -12.02
CA ARG A 548 34.18 -11.88 -11.18
C ARG A 548 33.81 -12.07 -9.70
N TYR A 549 32.55 -12.42 -9.42
CA TYR A 549 32.09 -12.67 -8.05
C TYR A 549 32.82 -13.85 -7.41
N ARG A 550 32.94 -14.96 -8.13
CA ARG A 550 33.65 -16.16 -7.69
C ARG A 550 35.14 -15.87 -7.42
N ALA A 551 35.81 -15.21 -8.37
CA ALA A 551 37.22 -14.83 -8.24
C ALA A 551 37.49 -13.93 -7.03
N ALA A 552 36.62 -12.95 -6.77
CA ALA A 552 36.71 -12.09 -5.58
C ALA A 552 36.57 -12.85 -4.26
N ARG A 553 36.01 -14.07 -4.28
CA ARG A 553 35.85 -14.96 -3.12
C ARG A 553 36.84 -16.13 -3.12
N GLY A 554 37.86 -16.10 -3.98
CA GLY A 554 38.85 -17.18 -4.10
C GLY A 554 38.28 -18.49 -4.62
N ARG A 555 37.13 -18.44 -5.31
CA ARG A 555 36.52 -19.59 -5.99
C ARG A 555 36.89 -19.47 -7.47
N SER A 556 37.78 -20.35 -7.95
CA SER A 556 38.09 -20.44 -9.37
C SER A 556 37.18 -21.47 -10.00
#